data_AF-A0A3M1R6M8-F1
#
_entry.id   AF-A0A3M1R6M8-F1
#
_cell.length_a   1.000
_cell.length_b   1.000
_cell.length_c   1.000
_cell.angle_alpha   90.00
_cell.angle_beta   90.00
_cell.angle_gamma   90.00
#
_symmetry.space_group_name_H-M   'P 1'
#
loop_
_entity.id
_entity.type
_entity.pdbx_description
1 polymer ?
#
loop_
_entity_poly.entity_id
_entity_poly.type
_entity_poly.pdbx_seq_one_letter_code
_entity_poly.pdbx_strand_id
1 'polypeptide(L)'
;MERLTSHEALYRALEAGAVALTATRRLARELSRGYDRWQQGRGRSAWPAAACLPLEAWLAAAWRDLWEPRPLPSEAAHLALWERVVEADLAGGAGPPLEAAALGR
;
A
#
# COMPACT_ATOMS: atom_id res chain seq x y z
N MET A 1 -0.65 16.41 18.65
CA MET A 1 -0.85 15.47 17.52
C MET A 1 -2.25 15.73 16.99
N GLU A 2 -2.35 16.69 16.08
CA GLU A 2 -3.62 17.24 15.61
C GLU A 2 -4.32 16.19 14.73
N ARG A 3 -5.44 15.64 15.21
CA ARG A 3 -6.29 14.76 14.41
C ARG A 3 -7.03 15.60 13.38
N LEU A 4 -6.37 15.88 12.26
CA LEU A 4 -7.01 16.21 11.01
C LEU A 4 -7.05 14.90 10.21
N THR A 5 -8.14 14.53 9.56
CA THR A 5 -8.64 15.32 8.44
C THR A 5 -10.12 15.02 8.21
N SER A 6 -10.95 16.07 8.18
CA SER A 6 -12.25 15.97 7.52
C SER A 6 -12.03 15.57 6.06
N HIS A 7 -13.02 14.92 5.44
CA HIS A 7 -12.98 14.57 4.02
C HIS A 7 -12.66 15.79 3.14
N GLU A 8 -13.05 17.00 3.54
CA GLU A 8 -12.75 18.23 2.81
C GLU A 8 -11.24 18.54 2.77
N ALA A 9 -10.53 18.42 3.89
CA ALA A 9 -9.08 18.67 3.93
C ALA A 9 -8.32 17.69 3.01
N LEU A 10 -8.75 16.42 3.00
CA LEU A 10 -8.23 15.42 2.09
C LEU A 10 -8.49 15.78 0.62
N TYR A 11 -9.71 16.19 0.29
CA TYR A 11 -10.06 16.56 -1.09
C TYR A 11 -9.33 17.82 -1.58
N ARG A 12 -9.07 18.78 -0.69
CA ARG A 12 -8.22 19.94 -1.00
C ARG A 12 -6.78 19.53 -1.30
N ALA A 13 -6.22 18.59 -0.53
CA ALA A 13 -4.88 18.07 -0.81
C ALA A 13 -4.84 17.34 -2.17
N LEU A 14 -5.85 16.53 -2.49
CA LEU A 14 -5.97 15.86 -3.79
C LEU A 14 -6.09 16.88 -4.94
N GLU A 15 -6.87 17.95 -4.78
CA GLU A 15 -6.97 19.03 -5.78
C GLU A 15 -5.61 19.73 -5.98
N ALA A 16 -4.79 19.83 -4.93
CA ALA A 16 -3.43 20.38 -4.99
C ALA A 16 -2.38 19.39 -5.57
N GLY A 17 -2.79 18.20 -6.02
CA GLY A 17 -1.91 17.20 -6.63
C GLY A 17 -1.31 16.18 -5.66
N ALA A 18 -1.77 16.13 -4.41
CA ALA A 18 -1.35 15.07 -3.49
C ALA A 18 -1.86 13.70 -3.93
N VAL A 19 -1.19 12.65 -3.45
CA VAL A 19 -1.62 11.25 -3.60
C VAL A 19 -2.14 10.75 -2.25
N ALA A 20 -3.37 10.23 -2.22
CA ALA A 20 -3.93 9.58 -1.05
C ALA A 20 -3.61 8.07 -1.08
N LEU A 21 -2.77 7.63 -0.15
CA LEU A 21 -2.46 6.21 0.04
C LEU A 21 -3.48 5.57 0.98
N THR A 22 -3.99 4.41 0.58
CA THR A 22 -5.06 3.70 1.29
C THR A 22 -4.64 2.27 1.59
N ALA A 23 -5.22 1.70 2.64
CA ALA A 23 -4.98 0.30 3.00
C ALA A 23 -5.66 -0.69 2.04
N THR A 24 -6.73 -0.30 1.34
CA THR A 24 -7.50 -1.21 0.47
C THR A 24 -7.99 -0.54 -0.80
N ARG A 25 -8.17 -1.35 -1.85
CA ARG A 25 -8.81 -0.93 -3.12
C ARG A 25 -10.22 -0.39 -2.91
N ARG A 26 -10.96 -0.92 -1.95
CA ARG A 26 -12.32 -0.44 -1.63
C ARG A 26 -12.28 0.99 -1.11
N LEU A 27 -11.37 1.29 -0.18
CA LEU A 27 -11.22 2.63 0.38
C LEU A 27 -10.78 3.64 -0.68
N ALA A 28 -9.82 3.27 -1.54
CA ALA A 28 -9.40 4.12 -2.67
C ALA A 28 -10.60 4.55 -3.53
N ARG A 29 -11.43 3.59 -3.94
CA ARG A 29 -12.63 3.85 -4.76
C ARG A 29 -13.65 4.74 -4.06
N GLU A 30 -13.90 4.50 -2.77
CA GLU A 30 -14.85 5.32 -2.00
C GLU A 30 -14.37 6.76 -1.84
N LEU A 31 -13.06 6.98 -1.61
CA LEU A 31 -12.48 8.32 -1.55
C LEU A 31 -12.51 9.02 -2.91
N SER A 32 -12.20 8.32 -4.01
CA SER A 32 -12.32 8.88 -5.36
C SER A 32 -13.77 9.30 -5.67
N ARG A 33 -14.76 8.45 -5.38
CA ARG A 33 -16.18 8.78 -5.56
C ARG A 33 -16.62 9.96 -4.69
N GLY A 34 -16.10 10.04 -3.47
CA GLY A 34 -16.35 11.15 -2.56
C GLY A 34 -15.79 12.47 -3.09
N TYR A 35 -14.57 12.44 -3.64
CA TYR A 35 -13.96 13.58 -4.33
C TYR A 35 -14.78 14.01 -5.56
N ASP A 36 -15.24 13.06 -6.38
CA ASP A 36 -16.09 13.36 -7.55
C ASP A 36 -17.39 14.05 -7.14
N ARG A 37 -18.07 13.55 -6.10
CA ARG A 37 -19.27 14.21 -5.55
C ARG A 37 -18.96 15.60 -5.03
N TRP A 38 -17.81 15.78 -4.38
CA TRP A 38 -17.38 17.08 -3.86
C TRP A 38 -17.11 18.08 -5.01
N GLN A 39 -16.47 17.66 -6.10
CA GLN A 39 -16.25 18.51 -7.27
C GLN A 39 -17.56 18.84 -8.01
N GLN A 40 -18.48 17.87 -8.14
CA GLN A 40 -19.83 18.10 -8.70
C GLN A 40 -20.61 19.11 -7.86
N GLY A 41 -20.59 18.97 -6.53
CA GLY A 41 -21.25 19.91 -5.62
C GLY A 41 -20.70 21.33 -5.70
N ARG A 42 -19.48 21.49 -6.21
CA ARG A 42 -18.84 22.80 -6.48
C ARG A 42 -19.12 23.32 -7.90
N GLY A 43 -20.00 22.67 -8.66
CA GLY A 43 -20.40 23.10 -10.00
C GLY A 43 -19.33 22.91 -11.08
N ARG A 44 -18.28 22.12 -10.84
CA ARG A 44 -17.30 21.77 -11.86
C ARG A 44 -17.96 20.87 -12.90
N SER A 45 -17.64 21.05 -14.18
CA SER A 45 -18.08 20.17 -15.28
C SER A 45 -17.01 19.13 -15.67
N ALA A 46 -15.74 19.41 -15.35
CA ALA A 46 -14.61 18.49 -15.53
C ALA A 46 -13.52 18.79 -14.48
N TRP A 47 -12.80 17.75 -14.04
CA TRP A 47 -11.68 17.85 -13.10
C TRP A 47 -10.69 16.70 -13.31
N PRO A 48 -9.42 16.86 -12.90
CA PRO A 48 -8.48 15.75 -12.82
C PRO A 48 -8.97 14.67 -11.86
N ALA A 49 -8.79 13.40 -12.23
CA ALA A 49 -9.13 12.27 -11.38
C ALA A 49 -8.30 12.31 -10.08
N ALA A 50 -8.94 11.98 -8.95
CA ALA A 50 -8.24 11.87 -7.67
C ALA A 50 -7.18 10.76 -7.70
N ALA A 51 -5.96 11.09 -7.31
CA ALA A 51 -4.88 10.14 -7.09
C ALA A 51 -5.04 9.38 -5.76
N CYS A 52 -6.08 8.53 -5.67
CA CYS A 52 -6.29 7.63 -4.53
C CYS A 52 -5.83 6.22 -4.90
N LEU A 53 -4.79 5.71 -4.23
CA LEU A 53 -4.17 4.43 -4.55
C LEU A 53 -4.06 3.54 -3.32
N PRO A 54 -4.21 2.21 -3.45
CA PRO A 54 -3.71 1.27 -2.45
C PRO A 54 -2.19 1.45 -2.28
N LEU A 55 -1.70 1.37 -1.04
CA LEU A 55 -0.26 1.50 -0.74
C LEU A 55 0.59 0.54 -1.58
N GLU A 56 0.17 -0.72 -1.68
CA GLU A 56 0.78 -1.77 -2.50
C GLU A 56 0.94 -1.37 -3.98
N ALA A 57 -0.05 -0.69 -4.56
CA ALA A 57 -0.04 -0.29 -5.95
C ALA A 57 0.90 0.90 -6.19
N TRP A 58 0.93 1.85 -5.25
CA TRP A 58 1.86 2.96 -5.30
C TRP A 58 3.31 2.49 -5.16
N LEU A 59 3.60 1.59 -4.21
CA LEU A 59 4.94 1.00 -4.05
C LEU A 59 5.39 0.25 -5.29
N ALA A 60 4.52 -0.56 -5.91
CA ALA A 60 4.85 -1.29 -7.13
C ALA A 60 5.13 -0.37 -8.33
N ALA A 61 4.44 0.77 -8.42
CA ALA A 61 4.75 1.79 -9.42
C ALA A 61 6.09 2.49 -9.12
N ALA A 62 6.27 2.98 -7.89
CA ALA A 62 7.50 3.65 -7.46
C ALA A 62 8.73 2.75 -7.62
N TRP A 63 8.63 1.46 -7.32
CA TRP A 63 9.71 0.49 -7.53
C TRP A 63 10.12 0.38 -8.99
N ARG A 64 9.14 0.30 -9.91
CA ARG A 64 9.41 0.22 -11.35
C ARG A 64 10.06 1.49 -11.90
N ASP A 65 9.71 2.63 -11.32
CA ASP A 65 10.18 3.94 -11.81
C ASP A 65 11.56 4.32 -11.23
N LEU A 66 11.85 3.92 -9.99
CA LEU A 66 13.04 4.35 -9.24
C LEU A 66 14.16 3.31 -9.21
N TRP A 67 13.81 2.03 -9.26
CA TRP A 67 14.79 0.95 -9.16
C TRP A 67 15.16 0.44 -10.55
N GLU A 68 16.39 -0.06 -10.68
CA GLU A 68 16.81 -0.84 -11.85
C GLU A 68 15.79 -1.93 -12.19
N PRO A 69 15.75 -2.47 -13.43
CA PRO A 69 14.73 -3.43 -13.90
C PRO A 69 14.81 -4.82 -13.25
N ARG A 70 15.08 -4.89 -11.95
CA ARG A 70 14.97 -6.06 -11.10
C ARG A 70 13.49 -6.24 -10.75
N PRO A 71 12.83 -7.29 -11.27
CA PRO A 71 11.44 -7.57 -10.93
C PRO A 71 11.34 -7.87 -9.43
N LEU A 72 10.24 -7.42 -8.82
CA LEU A 72 9.88 -7.87 -7.47
C LEU A 72 9.68 -9.39 -7.51
N PRO A 73 10.18 -10.14 -6.50
CA PRO A 73 9.94 -11.57 -6.43
C PRO A 73 8.43 -11.84 -6.43
N SER A 74 8.01 -12.87 -7.16
CA SER A 74 6.65 -13.38 -7.04
C SER A 74 6.43 -13.95 -5.64
N GLU A 75 5.17 -14.13 -5.24
CA GLU A 75 4.84 -14.78 -3.98
C GLU A 75 5.48 -16.17 -3.85
N ALA A 76 5.45 -16.96 -4.93
CA ALA A 76 6.12 -18.26 -4.98
C ALA A 76 7.65 -18.14 -4.83
N ALA A 77 8.28 -17.13 -5.45
CA ALA A 77 9.72 -16.92 -5.32
C ALA A 77 10.10 -16.45 -3.90
N HIS A 78 9.26 -15.65 -3.25
CA HIS A 78 9.43 -15.29 -1.84
C HIS A 78 9.31 -16.51 -0.92
N LEU A 79 8.30 -17.36 -1.12
CA LEU A 79 8.13 -18.59 -0.32
C LEU A 79 9.33 -19.53 -0.47
N ALA A 80 9.75 -19.82 -1.70
CA ALA A 80 10.92 -20.65 -1.96
C ALA A 80 12.24 -20.04 -1.45
N LEU A 81 12.32 -18.71 -1.33
CA LEU A 81 13.46 -18.06 -0.68
C LEU A 81 13.42 -18.28 0.84
N TRP A 82 12.26 -18.08 1.46
CA TRP A 82 12.08 -18.31 2.89
C TRP A 82 12.33 -19.76 3.30
N GLU A 83 11.81 -20.72 2.53
CA GLU A 83 12.07 -22.15 2.73
C GLU A 83 13.57 -22.44 2.77
N ARG A 84 14.33 -21.92 1.80
CA ARG A 84 15.79 -22.08 1.76
C ARG A 84 16.53 -21.46 2.95
N VAL A 85 16.07 -20.29 3.43
CA VAL A 85 16.66 -19.66 4.62
C VAL A 85 16.40 -20.52 5.85
N VAL A 86 15.17 -21.00 6.04
CA VAL A 86 14.79 -21.86 7.17
C VAL A 86 15.55 -23.18 7.13
N GLU A 87 15.67 -23.82 5.97
CA GLU A 87 16.45 -25.05 5.80
C GLU A 87 17.93 -24.86 6.15
N ALA A 88 18.52 -23.74 5.70
CA ALA A 88 19.91 -23.41 5.99
C ALA A 88 20.15 -23.19 7.49
N ASP A 89 19.23 -22.48 8.18
CA ASP A 89 19.31 -22.25 9.62
C ASP A 89 19.21 -23.56 10.42
N LEU A 90 18.25 -24.43 10.06
CA LEU A 90 18.07 -25.75 10.68
C LEU A 90 19.30 -26.65 10.47
N ALA A 91 19.89 -26.65 9.28
CA ALA A 91 21.10 -27.41 8.98
C ALA A 91 22.35 -26.87 9.71
N GLY A 92 22.41 -25.56 9.97
CA GLY A 92 23.47 -24.89 10.70
C GLY A 92 23.43 -25.08 12.22
N GLY A 93 22.41 -25.75 12.76
CA GLY A 93 22.26 -25.98 14.21
C GLY A 93 21.87 -24.74 15.00
N ALA A 94 21.56 -23.62 14.33
CA ALA A 94 20.83 -22.52 14.93
C ALA A 94 19.40 -23.04 15.18
N GLY A 95 19.06 -23.28 16.45
CA GLY A 95 17.68 -23.63 16.81
C GLY A 95 16.69 -22.61 16.21
N PRO A 96 15.45 -23.01 15.94
CA PRO A 96 14.49 -22.17 15.22
C PRO A 96 14.40 -20.78 15.85
N PRO A 97 14.44 -19.69 15.05
CA PRO A 97 14.28 -18.36 15.59
C PRO A 97 12.97 -18.28 16.38
N LEU A 98 13.09 -17.71 17.57
CA LEU A 98 12.09 -17.63 18.64
C LEU A 98 10.67 -17.40 18.11
N GLU A 99 9.78 -18.40 18.17
CA GLU A 99 8.31 -18.26 18.36
C GLU A 99 7.51 -19.58 18.35
N ALA A 100 8.12 -20.76 18.16
CA ALA A 100 7.37 -22.02 18.27
C ALA A 100 6.85 -22.33 19.70
N ALA A 101 7.30 -21.61 20.72
CA ALA A 101 6.87 -21.80 22.11
C ALA A 101 5.63 -20.99 22.53
N ALA A 102 5.16 -20.03 21.74
CA ALA A 102 4.14 -19.07 22.17
C ALA A 102 2.72 -19.31 21.64
N LEU A 103 2.52 -20.21 20.66
CA LEU A 103 1.19 -20.53 20.11
C LEU A 103 0.69 -21.93 20.50
N GLY A 104 1.27 -22.52 21.55
CA GLY A 104 0.82 -23.77 22.15
C GLY A 104 0.18 -23.55 23.51
N ARG A 105 -1.07 -23.05 23.53
CA ARG A 105 -2.14 -23.44 24.47
C ARG A 105 -3.44 -22.70 24.19
#